data_AF-A0A9B0U900-F1
#
_entry.id   AF-A0A9B0U900-F1
#
_cell.length_a   1.000
_cell.length_b   1.000
_cell.length_c   1.000
_cell.angle_alpha   90.00
_cell.angle_beta   90.00
_cell.angle_gamma   90.00
#
_symmetry.space_group_name_H-M   'P 1'
#
loop_
_entity.id
_entity.type
_entity.pdbx_description
1 polymer ?
#
loop_
_entity_poly.entity_id
_entity_poly.type
_entity_poly.pdbx_seq_one_letter_code
_entity_poly.pdbx_strand_id
1 'polypeptide(L)' 'IMYRKSCASSAACLIASAGYQSFCSPGKLNSVCISCCNTPLCNGPRPKKRGSSATVLRPELPTTVLLLKLAHLLVYC' A
#
# COMPACT_ATOMS: atom_id res chain seq x y z
N ILE A 1 -24.44 0.58 -9.85
CA ILE A 1 -23.50 -0.55 -9.72
C ILE A 1 -23.14 -0.69 -8.24
N MET A 2 -23.34 -1.85 -7.63
CA MET A 2 -23.10 -2.06 -6.19
C MET A 2 -22.01 -3.11 -6.01
N TYR A 3 -20.98 -2.79 -5.22
CA TYR A 3 -19.89 -3.70 -4.90
C TYR A 3 -20.01 -4.17 -3.45
N ARG A 4 -19.95 -5.49 -3.24
CA ARG A 4 -19.90 -6.12 -1.92
C ARG A 4 -18.64 -6.97 -1.83
N LYS A 5 -17.98 -6.94 -0.66
CA LYS A 5 -16.83 -7.77 -0.33
C LYS A 5 -17.18 -8.71 0.82
N SER A 6 -16.89 -10.00 0.68
CA SER A 6 -17.12 -11.02 1.70
C SER A 6 -16.07 -12.13 1.60
N CYS A 7 -15.81 -12.83 2.71
CA CYS A 7 -15.01 -14.05 2.67
C CYS A 7 -15.85 -15.21 2.11
N ALA A 8 -15.22 -16.11 1.37
CA ALA A 8 -15.85 -17.28 0.79
C ALA A 8 -14.90 -18.49 0.85
N SER A 9 -15.45 -19.70 0.83
CA SER A 9 -14.65 -20.93 0.75
C SER A 9 -14.03 -21.09 -0.64
N SER A 10 -12.94 -21.85 -0.74
CA SER A 10 -12.25 -22.15 -2.00
C SER A 10 -13.18 -22.77 -3.03
N ALA A 11 -14.08 -23.65 -2.60
CA ALA A 11 -15.10 -24.28 -3.45
C ALA A 11 -16.09 -23.25 -4.04
N ALA A 12 -16.55 -22.28 -3.23
CA ALA A 12 -17.43 -21.22 -3.71
C ALA A 12 -16.73 -20.32 -4.74
N CYS A 13 -15.44 -20.06 -4.55
CA CYS A 13 -14.65 -19.30 -5.52
C CYS A 13 -14.47 -20.06 -6.84
N LEU A 14 -14.22 -21.38 -6.78
CA LEU A 14 -14.13 -22.23 -7.96
C LEU A 14 -15.43 -22.26 -8.77
N ILE A 15 -16.59 -22.35 -8.11
CA ILE A 15 -17.90 -22.30 -8.78
C ILE A 15 -18.08 -20.97 -9.53
N ALA A 16 -17.66 -19.86 -8.92
CA ALA A 16 -17.74 -18.54 -9.53
C ALA A 16 -16.74 -18.34 -10.68
N SER A 17 -15.50 -18.82 -10.54
CA SER A 17 -14.46 -18.66 -11.57
C SER A 17 -14.59 -19.64 -12.73
N ALA A 18 -15.09 -20.85 -12.48
CA ALA A 18 -15.28 -21.89 -13.50
C ALA A 18 -16.48 -21.64 -14.41
N GLY A 19 -17.24 -20.56 -14.18
CA GLY A 19 -18.37 -20.19 -15.04
C GLY A 19 -19.51 -21.21 -14.99
N TYR A 20 -19.62 -22.00 -13.92
CA TYR A 20 -20.70 -22.97 -13.75
C TYR A 20 -22.09 -22.29 -13.80
N GLN A 21 -22.15 -21.01 -13.42
CA GLN A 21 -23.25 -20.12 -13.76
C GLN A 21 -22.72 -18.78 -14.28
N SER A 22 -23.38 -18.21 -15.30
CA SER A 22 -23.00 -16.94 -15.93
C SER A 22 -23.50 -15.73 -15.14
N PHE A 23 -22.77 -15.35 -14.09
CA PHE A 23 -23.12 -14.19 -13.27
C PHE A 23 -22.87 -12.85 -13.99
N CYS A 24 -21.79 -12.76 -14.77
CA CYS A 24 -21.32 -11.53 -15.41
C CYS A 24 -21.55 -11.62 -16.93
N SER A 25 -22.47 -10.82 -17.47
CA SER A 25 -22.75 -10.76 -18.92
C SER A 25 -22.58 -9.31 -19.39
N PRO A 26 -21.69 -9.04 -20.36
CA PRO A 26 -21.50 -7.69 -20.89
C PRO A 26 -22.80 -7.19 -21.51
N GLY A 27 -23.23 -5.98 -21.15
CA GLY A 27 -24.47 -5.37 -21.64
C GLY A 27 -25.75 -5.77 -20.90
N LYS A 28 -25.70 -6.70 -19.94
CA LYS A 28 -26.88 -7.06 -19.13
C LYS A 28 -26.95 -6.24 -17.86
N LEU A 29 -28.05 -5.48 -17.72
CA LEU A 29 -28.41 -4.81 -16.47
C LEU A 29 -28.56 -5.87 -15.36
N ASN A 30 -28.09 -5.52 -14.15
CA ASN A 30 -28.11 -6.40 -12.98
C ASN A 30 -27.23 -7.66 -13.11
N SER A 31 -26.27 -7.69 -14.04
CA SER A 31 -25.21 -8.70 -14.00
C SER A 31 -24.39 -8.57 -12.72
N VAL A 32 -24.02 -9.72 -12.15
CA VAL A 32 -23.26 -9.81 -10.90
C VAL A 32 -21.89 -10.36 -11.24
N CYS A 33 -20.82 -9.66 -10.91
CA CYS A 33 -19.48 -10.13 -11.21
C CYS A 33 -18.80 -10.50 -9.90
N ILE A 34 -18.40 -11.76 -9.77
CA ILE A 34 -17.76 -12.30 -8.57
C ILE A 34 -16.27 -12.49 -8.88
N SER A 35 -15.41 -11.90 -8.05
CA SER A 35 -13.97 -12.09 -8.11
C SER A 35 -13.47 -12.48 -6.73
N CYS A 36 -12.53 -13.42 -6.67
CA CYS A 36 -11.93 -13.86 -5.42
C CYS A 36 -10.41 -13.99 -5.53
N CYS A 37 -9.79 -14.03 -4.36
CA CYS A 37 -8.35 -13.96 -4.14
C CYS A 37 -8.00 -14.86 -2.95
N ASN A 38 -6.79 -15.44 -2.98
CA ASN A 38 -6.30 -16.34 -1.94
C ASN A 38 -5.32 -15.69 -0.95
N THR A 39 -5.08 -14.38 -1.07
CA THR A 39 -4.15 -13.65 -0.21
C THR A 39 -4.83 -13.17 1.07
N PRO A 40 -4.18 -13.32 2.25
CA PRO A 40 -4.69 -12.73 3.49
C PRO A 40 -4.77 -11.20 3.32
N LEU A 41 -5.81 -10.59 3.88
CA LEU A 41 -6.08 -9.14 3.77
C LEU A 41 -6.27 -8.62 2.33
N CYS A 42 -6.58 -9.47 1.34
CA CYS A 42 -6.90 -9.02 -0.01
C CYS A 42 -8.00 -7.94 -0.06
N ASN A 43 -9.01 -8.06 0.80
CA ASN A 43 -10.07 -7.06 0.97
C ASN A 43 -9.82 -6.10 2.14
N GLY A 44 -8.70 -6.28 2.84
CA GLY A 44 -8.35 -5.54 4.05
C GLY A 44 -7.91 -4.10 3.77
N PRO A 45 -7.80 -3.29 4.83
CA PRO A 45 -7.27 -1.94 4.71
C PRO A 45 -5.87 -1.99 4.11
N ARG A 46 -5.63 -1.14 3.09
CA ARG A 46 -4.35 -1.07 2.40
C ARG A 46 -3.25 -0.86 3.47
N PRO A 47 -2.22 -1.74 3.55
CA PRO A 47 -1.17 -1.57 4.55
C PRO A 47 -0.56 -0.18 4.36
N LYS A 48 -0.58 0.62 5.42
CA LYS A 48 -0.01 1.95 5.43
C LYS A 48 1.47 1.76 5.10
N LYS A 49 1.89 2.16 3.89
CA LYS A 49 3.28 2.09 3.45
C LYS A 49 4.08 2.75 4.57
N ARG A 50 4.87 1.96 5.33
CA ARG A 50 5.80 2.50 6.32
C ARG A 50 6.56 3.56 5.53
N GLY A 51 6.40 4.83 5.91
CA GLY A 51 7.05 5.94 5.22
C GLY A 51 8.51 5.56 5.05
N SER A 52 9.06 5.79 3.85
CA SER A 52 10.47 5.51 3.57
C SER A 52 11.29 5.83 4.81
N SER A 53 12.06 4.86 5.31
CA SER A 53 13.22 5.14 6.15
C SER A 53 14.27 5.85 5.28
N ALA A 54 13.90 6.96 4.66
CA ALA A 54 14.87 7.96 4.28
C ALA A 54 15.33 8.51 5.62
N THR A 55 16.48 8.02 6.07
CA THR A 55 17.26 8.68 7.11
C THR A 55 17.27 10.15 6.74
N VAL A 56 16.50 10.96 7.47
CA VAL A 56 16.60 12.41 7.35
C VAL A 56 18.00 12.70 7.82
N LEU A 57 18.93 12.89 6.89
CA LEU A 57 20.26 13.39 7.17
C LEU A 57 20.02 14.75 7.82
N ARG A 58 20.07 14.82 9.15
CA ARG A 58 19.94 16.05 9.91
C ARG A 58 21.24 16.82 9.66
N PRO A 59 21.24 17.89 8.86
CA PRO A 59 22.47 18.64 8.54
C PRO A 59 22.94 19.51 9.72
N GLU A 60 22.24 19.45 10.86
CA GLU A 60 22.48 20.25 12.07
C GLU A 60 23.82 19.93 12.77
N LEU A 61 24.32 18.70 12.63
CA LEU A 61 25.58 18.29 13.26
C LEU A 61 26.84 18.73 12.48
N PRO A 62 26.93 18.59 11.14
CA PRO A 62 28.11 19.04 10.42
C PRO A 62 28.26 20.56 10.36
N THR A 63 27.16 21.32 10.40
CA THR A 63 27.20 22.80 10.35
C THR A 63 27.72 23.41 11.65
N THR A 64 27.29 22.92 12.80
CA THR A 64 27.75 23.41 14.11
C THR A 64 29.24 23.16 14.33
N VAL A 65 29.76 22.01 13.91
CA VAL A 65 31.20 21.68 14.01
C VAL A 65 32.05 22.58 13.11
N LEU A 66 31.59 22.88 11.89
CA LEU A 66 32.30 23.76 10.96
C LEU A 66 32.38 25.20 11.48
N LEU A 67 31.26 25.72 12.01
CA LEU A 67 31.21 27.07 12.58
C LEU A 67 32.14 27.22 13.80
N LEU A 68 32.19 26.22 14.68
CA LEU A 68 33.09 26.24 15.83
C LEU A 68 34.56 26.25 15.40
N LYS A 69 34.91 25.49 14.36
CA LYS A 69 36.29 25.44 13.83
C LYS A 69 36.69 26.77 13.17
N LEU A 70 35.79 27.41 12.42
CA LEU A 70 36.01 28.73 11.84
C LEU A 70 36.19 29.80 12.93
N ALA A 71 35.32 29.80 13.95
CA ALA A 71 35.44 30.74 15.07
C ALA A 71 36.78 30.60 15.80
N HIS A 72 37.24 29.37 16.01
CA HIS A 72 38.55 29.12 16.60
C HIS A 72 39.68 29.69 15.74
N LEU A 73 39.65 29.44 14.43
CA LEU A 73 40.66 29.97 13.49
C LEU A 73 40.72 31.50 13.48
N LEU A 74 39.57 32.19 13.61
CA LEU A 74 39.51 33.65 13.66
C LEU A 74 40.01 34.25 14.98
N VAL A 75 39.97 33.49 16.08
CA VAL A 75 40.45 33.95 17.40
C VAL A 75 41.96 33.71 17.57
N TYR A 76 42.49 32.68 16.90
CA TYR A 76 43.91 32.28 17.00
C TYR A 76 44.79 32.78 15.84
N CYS A 77 44.25 33.63 14.96
CA CYS A 77 44.99 34.30 13.89
C CYS A 77 45.00 35.82 14.15
#